data_AF-A0A3A8KMS6-F1
#
_entry.id   AF-A0A3A8KMS6-F1
#
_cell.length_a   1.000
_cell.length_b   1.000
_cell.length_c   1.000
_cell.angle_alpha   90.00
_cell.angle_beta   90.00
_cell.angle_gamma   90.00
#
_symmetry.space_group_name_H-M   'P 1'
#
loop_
_entity.id
_entity.type
_entity.pdbx_description
1 polymer ?
#
loop_
_entity_poly.entity_id
_entity_poly.type
_entity_poly.pdbx_seq_one_letter_code
_entity_poly.pdbx_strand_id
1 'polypeptide(L)' 'MNLIEPIILTGAVLGSVAGAVLGFTSGIGWGVGGLLLGSVVGALAFPLLLLVLGMLFILVTQGPRQVLSLFRGTPGPKR' A
#
# COMPACT_ATOMS: atom_id res chain seq x y z
N MET A 1 7.83 -13.45 -13.24
CA MET A 1 7.65 -12.03 -12.85
C MET A 1 7.23 -12.02 -11.39
N ASN A 2 7.93 -11.31 -10.52
CA ASN A 2 7.57 -11.25 -9.10
C ASN A 2 6.36 -10.34 -8.92
N LEU A 3 5.40 -10.74 -8.06
CA LEU A 3 4.16 -9.99 -7.81
C LEU A 3 4.40 -8.56 -7.28
N ILE A 4 5.60 -8.31 -6.76
CA ILE A 4 6.06 -7.01 -6.27
C ILE A 4 6.01 -5.94 -7.37
N GLU A 5 6.45 -6.29 -8.57
CA GLU A 5 6.59 -5.36 -9.70
C GLU A 5 5.23 -4.78 -10.16
N PRO A 6 4.17 -5.59 -10.43
CA PRO A 6 2.86 -5.04 -10.76
C PRO A 6 2.21 -4.31 -9.58
N ILE A 7 2.47 -4.70 -8.33
CA ILE A 7 1.95 -3.99 -7.14
C ILE A 7 2.53 -2.59 -7.06
N ILE A 8 3.85 -2.43 -7.22
CA ILE A 8 4.52 -1.13 -7.21
C ILE A 8 4.01 -0.25 -8.34
N LEU A 9 3.90 -0.80 -9.57
CA LEU A 9 3.40 -0.05 -10.71
C LEU A 9 1.94 0.42 -10.50
N THR A 10 1.09 -0.45 -9.95
CA THR A 10 -0.31 -0.11 -9.64
C THR A 10 -0.37 1.01 -8.60
N GLY A 11 0.44 0.91 -7.55
CA GLY A 11 0.57 1.95 -6.54
C GLY A 11 1.03 3.28 -7.12
N ALA A 12 2.04 3.26 -7.99
CA ALA A 12 2.56 4.46 -8.63
C ALA A 12 1.49 5.13 -9.51
N VAL A 13 0.75 4.37 -10.32
CA VAL A 13 -0.32 4.90 -11.18
C VAL A 13 -1.42 5.53 -10.33
N LEU A 14 -1.93 4.82 -9.33
CA LEU A 14 -2.99 5.33 -8.47
C LEU A 14 -2.55 6.56 -7.68
N GLY A 15 -1.34 6.54 -7.13
CA GLY A 15 -0.78 7.67 -6.41
C GLY A 15 -0.55 8.88 -7.30
N SER A 16 -0.09 8.68 -8.54
CA SER A 16 0.07 9.75 -9.54
C SER A 16 -1.26 10.42 -9.84
N VAL A 17 -2.31 9.63 -10.09
CA VAL A 17 -3.65 10.14 -10.39
C VAL A 17 -4.20 10.91 -9.19
N ALA A 18 -4.16 10.33 -7.99
CA ALA A 18 -4.63 10.99 -6.78
C ALA A 18 -3.86 12.30 -6.50
N GLY A 19 -2.54 12.26 -6.60
CA GLY A 19 -1.68 13.42 -6.39
C GLY A 19 -1.91 14.50 -7.44
N ALA A 20 -2.07 14.13 -8.71
CA ALA A 20 -2.38 15.08 -9.78
C ALA A 20 -3.74 15.76 -9.56
N VAL A 21 -4.78 14.98 -9.23
CA VAL A 21 -6.13 15.50 -8.96
C VAL A 21 -6.11 16.47 -7.78
N LEU A 22 -5.46 16.10 -6.67
CA LEU A 22 -5.34 16.95 -5.50
C LEU A 22 -4.53 18.22 -5.80
N GLY A 23 -3.40 18.09 -6.50
CA GLY A 23 -2.55 19.22 -6.86
C GLY A 23 -3.20 20.18 -7.86
N PHE A 24 -4.00 19.67 -8.80
CA PHE A 24 -4.62 20.48 -9.83
C PHE A 24 -5.60 21.52 -9.27
N THR A 25 -6.21 21.24 -8.11
CA THR A 25 -7.06 22.20 -7.39
C THR A 25 -6.34 23.51 -7.04
N SER A 26 -5.01 23.47 -6.95
CA SER A 26 -4.15 24.62 -6.64
C SER A 26 -3.45 25.20 -7.88
N GLY A 27 -3.72 24.65 -9.07
CA GLY A 27 -3.16 25.09 -10.36
C GLY A 27 -2.37 24.01 -11.11
N ILE A 28 -2.09 24.25 -12.39
CA ILE A 28 -1.47 23.26 -13.30
C ILE A 28 -0.09 22.81 -12.81
N GLY A 29 0.75 23.74 -12.33
CA GLY A 29 2.07 23.42 -11.80
C GLY A 29 2.02 22.50 -10.58
N TRP A 30 1.03 22.71 -9.70
CA TRP A 30 0.78 21.84 -8.56
C TRP A 30 0.20 20.49 -8.98
N GLY A 31 -0.58 20.42 -10.06
CA GLY A 31 -1.02 19.16 -10.67
C GLY A 31 0.16 18.30 -11.14
N VAL A 32 1.14 18.90 -11.83
CA VAL A 32 2.35 18.18 -12.27
C VAL A 32 3.20 17.76 -11.07
N GLY A 33 3.40 18.65 -10.09
CA GLY A 33 4.12 18.31 -8.85
C GLY A 33 3.44 17.17 -8.08
N GLY A 34 2.11 17.21 -7.99
CA GLY A 34 1.29 16.17 -7.38
C GLY A 34 1.34 14.86 -8.13
N LEU A 35 1.40 14.87 -9.47
CA LEU A 35 1.58 13.66 -10.29
C LEU A 35 2.91 12.97 -9.96
N LEU A 36 4.01 13.73 -9.95
CA LEU A 36 5.35 13.19 -9.73
C LEU A 36 5.51 12.69 -8.29
N LEU A 37 5.16 13.49 -7.28
CA LEU A 37 5.22 13.08 -5.88
C LEU A 37 4.26 11.92 -5.60
N GLY A 38 3.06 11.98 -6.17
CA GLY A 38 2.05 10.93 -6.08
C GLY A 38 2.56 9.60 -6.62
N SER A 39 3.33 9.60 -7.72
CA SER A 39 3.93 8.38 -8.26
C SER A 39 4.88 7.70 -7.27
N VAL A 40 5.74 8.47 -6.64
CA VAL A 40 6.76 7.97 -5.71
C VAL A 40 6.12 7.52 -4.40
N VAL A 41 5.23 8.35 -3.84
CA VAL A 41 4.51 8.02 -2.62
C VAL A 41 3.59 6.82 -2.84
N GLY A 42 2.87 6.76 -3.96
CA GLY A 42 2.01 5.65 -4.32
C GLY A 42 2.77 4.32 -4.48
N ALA A 43 3.92 4.34 -5.13
CA ALA A 43 4.79 3.17 -5.27
C ALA A 43 5.21 2.58 -3.92
N LEU A 44 5.51 3.43 -2.93
CA LEU A 44 5.98 3.04 -1.61
C LEU A 44 4.85 2.71 -0.64
N ALA A 45 3.76 3.50 -0.68
CA ALA A 45 2.65 3.38 0.25
C ALA A 45 1.68 2.25 -0.11
N PHE A 46 1.52 1.92 -1.39
CA PHE A 46 0.55 0.92 -1.82
C PHE A 46 0.86 -0.51 -1.29
N PRO A 47 2.11 -1.01 -1.32
CA PRO A 47 2.45 -2.28 -0.68
C PRO A 47 2.16 -2.27 0.83
N LEU A 48 2.46 -1.16 1.52
CA LEU A 48 2.20 -1.00 2.95
C LEU A 48 0.70 -0.98 3.24
N LEU A 49 -0.09 -0.31 2.39
CA LEU A 49 -1.54 -0.27 2.50
C LEU A 49 -2.14 -1.66 2.33
N LEU A 50 -1.70 -2.44 1.34
CA LEU A 50 -2.13 -3.82 1.16
C LEU A 50 -1.77 -4.70 2.36
N LEU A 51 -0.58 -4.51 2.95
CA LEU A 51 -0.18 -5.21 4.15
C LEU A 51 -1.12 -4.87 5.31
N VAL A 52 -1.36 -3.59 5.59
CA VAL A 52 -2.29 -3.14 6.64
C VAL A 52 -3.70 -3.68 6.40
N LEU A 53 -4.19 -3.66 5.16
CA LEU A 53 -5.50 -4.16 4.79
C LEU A 53 -5.61 -5.67 4.99
N GLY A 54 -4.56 -6.42 4.63
CA GLY A 54 -4.47 -7.85 4.88
C GLY A 54 -4.48 -8.18 6.37
N MET A 55 -3.75 -7.41 7.18
CA MET A 55 -3.75 -7.57 8.63
C MET A 55 -5.11 -7.26 9.25
N LEU A 56 -5.78 -6.20 8.79
CA LEU A 56 -7.13 -5.85 9.20
C LEU A 56 -8.13 -6.95 8.82
N PHE A 57 -8.01 -7.50 7.61
CA PHE A 57 -8.85 -8.60 7.15
C PHE A 57 -8.70 -9.83 8.06
N ILE A 58 -7.46 -10.22 8.40
CA ILE A 58 -7.19 -11.30 9.34
C ILE A 58 -7.75 -10.97 10.73
N LEU A 59 -7.57 -9.73 11.20
CA LEU A 59 -8.10 -9.30 12.49
C LEU A 59 -9.61 -9.45 12.59
N VAL A 60 -10.33 -9.04 11.54
CA VAL A 60 -11.80 -9.07 11.48
C VAL A 60 -12.33 -10.50 11.30
N THR A 61 -11.67 -11.32 10.48
CA THR A 61 -12.18 -12.66 10.13
C THR A 61 -11.70 -13.77 11.07
N GLN A 62 -10.48 -13.68 11.58
CA GLN A 62 -9.79 -14.74 12.33
C GLN A 62 -9.46 -14.33 13.78
N GLY A 63 -9.57 -13.03 14.10
CA GLY A 63 -9.35 -12.50 15.43
C GLY A 63 -7.88 -12.14 15.74
N PRO A 64 -7.65 -11.45 16.87
CA PRO A 64 -6.37 -10.81 17.19
C PRO A 64 -5.22 -11.79 17.46
N ARG A 65 -5.53 -13.03 17.86
CA ARG A 65 -4.51 -14.05 18.15
C ARG A 65 -3.72 -14.45 16.90
N GLN A 66 -4.36 -14.45 15.73
CA GLN A 66 -3.73 -14.85 14.48
C GLN A 66 -2.89 -13.71 13.86
N VAL A 67 -3.27 -12.45 14.10
CA VAL A 67 -2.43 -11.29 13.77
C VAL A 67 -1.16 -11.28 14.63
N LEU A 68 -1.31 -11.55 15.93
CA LEU A 68 -0.18 -11.61 16.87
C LEU A 68 0.78 -12.78 16.57
N SER A 69 0.29 -13.91 16.05
CA SER A 69 1.16 -15.02 15.64
C SER A 69 1.99 -14.70 14.39
N LEU A 70 1.46 -13.87 13.48
CA LEU A 70 2.23 -13.36 12.33
C LEU A 70 3.40 -12.47 12.79
N PHE A 71 3.18 -11.62 13.78
CA PHE A 71 4.23 -10.74 14.33
C PHE A 71 5.21 -11.46 15.24
N ARG A 72 4.77 -12.48 15.98
CA ARG A 72 5.65 -13.24 16.89
C ARG A 72 6.60 -14.19 16.15
N GLY A 73 6.43 -14.38 14.84
CA GLY A 73 7.03 -15.49 14.12
C GLY A 73 6.39 -16.79 14.60
N THR A 74 5.80 -17.54 13.69
CA THR A 74 5.18 -18.83 14.03
C THR A 74 6.17 -19.71 14.79
N PRO A 75 5.84 -20.24 15.99
CA PRO A 75 6.53 -21.42 16.49
C PRO A 75 6.30 -22.51 15.44
N GLY A 76 7.39 -23.08 14.93
CA GLY A 76 7.36 -24.07 13.87
C GLY A 76 6.43 -25.26 14.18
N PRO A 77 6.03 -26.02 13.14
CA PRO A 77 5.11 -27.14 13.30
C PRO A 77 5.67 -28.12 14.33
N LYS A 78 4.96 -28.30 15.45
CA LYS A 78 5.19 -29.46 16.32
C LYS A 78 4.68 -30.68 15.54
N ARG A 79 5.65 -31.45 15.02
CA ARG A 79 5.45 -32.85 14.63
C ARG A 79 4.83 -33.64 15.77
#